data_AF-A0AA39ACS2-F1
#
_entry.id   AF-A0AA39ACS2-F1
#
_cell.length_a   1.000
_cell.length_b   1.000
_cell.length_c   1.000
_cell.angle_alpha   90.00
_cell.angle_beta   90.00
_cell.angle_gamma   90.00
#
_symmetry.space_group_name_H-M   'P 1'
#
loop_
_entity.id
_entity.type
_entity.pdbx_description
1 polymer ?
#
loop_
_entity_poly.entity_id
_entity_poly.type
_entity_poly.pdbx_seq_one_letter_code
_entity_poly.pdbx_strand_id
1 'polypeptide(L)'
;MYGLGIKKNIVARRHDIFHNNILHLAGKLSPPSQLDRVSGAALQMQRELQWFKEVESMVQAKYKEEFNEYHKTPSTVFTEEHATLMKEGESWMKSTAASCMVVATLIAALMFTTAFTLPGGTKSDTGIPVFIGHGAFMVFIVADSLSLFSSSTSVLMFLGILTSRYAEEDFLKSLPNKLIIGLSSLFFSLLSMMVAFGSAIYVVLSHRIAWVSIPLIVLACIPITFFALLQFPLLVEIVMCTYGRSIFDKPTKLPY
;
A
#
# COMPACT_ATOMS: atom_id res chain seq x y z
N MET A 1 -1.86 -23.35 18.02
CA MET A 1 -3.19 -24.01 18.13
C MET A 1 -3.41 -25.21 17.19
N TYR A 2 -2.45 -25.65 16.36
CA TYR A 2 -2.63 -26.80 15.44
C TYR A 2 -2.57 -28.21 16.07
N GLY A 3 -2.33 -28.33 17.38
CA GLY A 3 -2.37 -29.61 18.10
C GLY A 3 -3.74 -29.98 18.70
N LEU A 4 -4.79 -29.17 18.49
CA LEU A 4 -6.10 -29.35 19.12
C LEU A 4 -7.09 -30.08 18.19
N GLY A 5 -6.82 -31.31 17.74
CA GLY A 5 -7.78 -32.05 16.91
C GLY A 5 -9.17 -32.20 17.56
N ILE A 6 -9.23 -32.91 18.70
CA ILE A 6 -10.48 -33.14 19.46
C ILE A 6 -10.91 -31.88 20.24
N LYS A 7 -9.93 -31.13 20.78
CA LYS A 7 -10.21 -29.91 21.56
C LYS A 7 -10.78 -28.76 20.71
N LYS A 8 -10.50 -28.69 19.40
CA LYS A 8 -11.06 -27.68 18.48
C LYS A 8 -12.59 -27.78 18.38
N ASN A 9 -13.12 -29.00 18.28
CA ASN A 9 -14.57 -29.23 18.28
C ASN A 9 -15.22 -28.93 19.64
N ILE A 10 -14.49 -29.09 20.75
CA ILE A 10 -15.00 -28.81 22.09
C ILE A 10 -15.03 -27.29 22.34
N VAL A 11 -13.99 -26.56 21.97
CA VAL A 11 -13.93 -25.10 22.15
C VAL A 11 -14.92 -24.39 21.22
N ALA A 12 -15.09 -24.86 19.98
CA ALA A 12 -16.09 -24.30 19.06
C ALA A 12 -17.55 -24.56 19.50
N ARG A 13 -17.79 -25.55 20.38
CA ARG A 13 -19.11 -25.89 20.94
C ARG A 13 -19.44 -25.17 22.24
N ARG A 14 -18.49 -24.44 22.83
CA ARG A 14 -18.73 -23.72 24.08
C ARG A 14 -19.31 -22.35 23.80
N HIS A 15 -20.28 -21.99 24.63
CA HIS A 15 -20.82 -20.66 24.76
C HIS A 15 -20.32 -20.04 26.07
N ASP A 16 -20.12 -18.73 26.07
CA ASP A 16 -19.93 -17.99 27.32
C ASP A 16 -21.27 -17.81 28.08
N ILE A 17 -21.21 -17.09 29.19
CA ILE A 17 -22.39 -16.79 30.04
C ILE A 17 -23.45 -15.93 29.34
N PHE A 18 -23.17 -15.38 28.15
CA PHE A 18 -24.07 -14.54 27.36
C PHE A 18 -24.50 -15.21 26.05
N HIS A 19 -24.32 -16.54 25.94
CA HIS A 19 -24.52 -17.31 24.72
C HIS A 19 -23.65 -16.85 23.53
N ASN A 20 -22.49 -16.23 23.75
CA ASN A 20 -21.53 -15.97 22.68
C ASN A 20 -20.75 -17.25 22.37
N ASN A 21 -20.82 -17.69 21.12
CA ASN A 21 -19.89 -18.71 20.61
C ASN A 21 -18.52 -18.09 20.26
N ILE A 22 -17.55 -18.92 19.88
CA ILE A 22 -16.18 -18.47 19.58
C ILE A 22 -16.12 -17.38 18.49
N LEU A 23 -17.06 -17.37 17.53
CA LEU A 23 -17.08 -16.38 16.46
C LEU A 23 -17.59 -15.02 16.95
N HIS A 24 -18.57 -15.00 17.87
CA HIS A 24 -18.97 -13.77 18.56
C HIS A 24 -17.82 -13.17 19.35
N LEU A 25 -17.02 -14.01 20.03
CA LEU A 25 -15.86 -13.56 20.78
C LEU A 25 -14.76 -13.01 19.86
N ALA A 26 -14.56 -13.62 18.69
CA ALA A 26 -13.68 -13.08 17.66
C ALA A 26 -14.22 -11.79 17.01
N GLY A 27 -15.52 -11.52 17.15
CA GLY A 27 -16.18 -10.30 16.72
C GLY A 27 -15.96 -9.10 17.65
N LYS A 28 -15.47 -9.32 18.88
CA LYS A 28 -15.18 -8.25 19.83
C LYS A 28 -13.84 -7.59 19.51
N LEU A 29 -13.79 -6.27 19.61
CA LEU A 29 -12.58 -5.50 19.35
C LEU A 29 -11.45 -5.90 20.30
N SER A 30 -10.25 -6.11 19.75
CA SER A 30 -9.06 -6.41 20.53
C SER A 30 -8.68 -5.29 21.52
N PRO A 31 -8.07 -5.62 22.67
CA PRO A 31 -7.58 -4.60 23.60
C PRO A 31 -6.59 -3.64 22.94
N PRO A 32 -6.49 -2.38 23.39
CA PRO A 32 -5.58 -1.39 22.80
C PRO A 32 -4.13 -1.87 22.71
N SER A 33 -3.65 -2.63 23.72
CA SER A 33 -2.30 -3.19 23.74
C SER A 33 -1.99 -4.18 22.60
N GLN A 34 -3.02 -4.78 21.99
CA GLN A 34 -2.87 -5.62 20.79
C GLN A 34 -3.10 -4.82 19.51
N LEU A 35 -4.05 -3.87 19.53
CA LEU A 35 -4.40 -3.02 18.40
C LEU A 35 -3.25 -2.07 18.02
N ASP A 36 -2.59 -1.47 19.02
CA ASP A 36 -1.48 -0.52 18.85
C ASP A 36 -0.20 -1.14 18.27
N ARG A 37 -0.15 -2.48 18.11
CA ARG A 37 0.99 -3.17 17.49
C ARG A 37 1.00 -3.05 15.96
N VAL A 38 -0.11 -2.63 15.36
CA VAL A 38 -0.26 -2.47 13.91
C VAL A 38 -0.36 -0.99 13.58
N SER A 39 0.44 -0.51 12.63
CA SER A 39 0.48 0.91 12.28
C SER A 39 -0.74 1.34 11.47
N GLY A 40 -1.51 2.31 11.99
CA GLY A 40 -2.61 2.93 11.26
C GLY A 40 -3.93 2.16 11.34
N ALA A 41 -5.02 2.90 11.54
CA ALA A 41 -6.35 2.35 11.78
C ALA A 41 -6.85 1.42 10.65
N ALA A 42 -6.46 1.67 9.40
CA ALA A 42 -6.87 0.81 8.28
C ALA A 42 -6.19 -0.58 8.32
N LEU A 43 -4.93 -0.64 8.74
CA LEU A 43 -4.20 -1.90 8.89
C LEU A 43 -4.65 -2.65 10.15
N GLN A 44 -4.98 -1.93 11.22
CA GLN A 44 -5.64 -2.48 12.40
C GLN A 44 -6.98 -3.14 12.02
N MET A 45 -7.84 -2.42 11.28
CA MET A 45 -9.11 -2.96 10.78
C MET A 45 -8.90 -4.19 9.89
N GLN A 46 -7.92 -4.14 8.98
CA GLN A 46 -7.58 -5.28 8.14
C GLN A 46 -7.18 -6.51 8.97
N ARG A 47 -6.42 -6.32 10.06
CA ARG A 47 -5.97 -7.41 10.93
C ARG A 47 -7.12 -8.05 11.71
N GLU A 48 -8.00 -7.22 12.29
CA GLU A 48 -9.17 -7.72 13.02
C GLU A 48 -10.11 -8.49 12.08
N LEU A 49 -10.29 -8.00 10.85
CA LEU A 49 -11.12 -8.68 9.86
C LEU A 49 -10.50 -9.99 9.35
N GLN A 50 -9.16 -10.05 9.19
CA GLN A 50 -8.46 -11.29 8.89
C GLN A 50 -8.62 -12.32 10.01
N TRP A 51 -8.50 -11.89 11.26
CA TRP A 51 -8.73 -12.75 12.43
C TRP A 51 -10.15 -13.30 12.44
N PHE A 52 -11.15 -12.42 12.26
CA PHE A 52 -12.55 -12.80 12.22
C PHE A 52 -12.83 -13.83 11.13
N LYS A 53 -12.37 -13.60 9.89
CA LYS A 53 -12.54 -14.53 8.76
C LYS A 53 -11.84 -15.87 8.99
N GLU A 54 -10.69 -15.87 9.62
CA GLU A 54 -9.94 -17.08 9.91
C GLU A 54 -10.67 -17.93 10.96
N VAL A 55 -11.20 -17.33 12.02
CA VAL A 55 -12.08 -18.01 12.99
C VAL A 55 -13.38 -18.47 12.33
N GLU A 56 -13.96 -17.65 11.44
CA GLU A 56 -15.17 -17.98 10.66
C GLU A 56 -14.98 -19.25 9.82
N SER A 57 -13.79 -19.44 9.26
CA SER A 57 -13.43 -20.63 8.46
C SER A 57 -13.29 -21.91 9.29
N MET A 58 -13.03 -21.77 10.60
CA MET A 58 -12.80 -22.89 11.51
C MET A 58 -14.09 -23.43 12.14
N VAL A 59 -15.18 -22.69 12.04
CA VAL A 59 -16.44 -22.91 12.75
C VAL A 59 -17.51 -23.47 11.78
N GLN A 60 -18.39 -24.34 12.28
CA GLN A 60 -19.47 -24.91 11.46
C GLN A 60 -20.51 -23.85 11.08
N ALA A 61 -21.15 -24.00 9.91
CA ALA A 61 -22.14 -23.04 9.39
C ALA A 61 -23.24 -22.67 10.40
N LYS A 62 -23.70 -23.63 11.21
CA LYS A 62 -24.71 -23.40 12.26
C LYS A 62 -24.35 -22.25 13.21
N TYR A 63 -23.08 -22.14 13.60
CA TYR A 63 -22.63 -21.15 14.59
C TYR A 63 -22.41 -19.75 13.97
N LYS A 64 -22.39 -19.64 12.64
CA LYS A 64 -22.28 -18.35 11.95
C LYS A 64 -23.57 -17.53 12.03
N GLU A 65 -24.70 -18.24 12.10
CA GLU A 65 -26.05 -17.66 12.14
C GLU A 65 -26.68 -17.75 13.54
N GLU A 66 -25.91 -18.18 14.54
CA GLU A 66 -26.42 -18.34 15.89
C GLU A 66 -26.56 -16.98 16.57
N PHE A 67 -27.66 -16.79 17.29
CA PHE A 67 -27.90 -15.59 18.07
C PHE A 67 -27.33 -15.74 19.48
N ASN A 68 -26.69 -14.69 19.99
CA ASN A 68 -26.38 -14.57 21.41
C ASN A 68 -27.61 -14.11 22.22
N GLU A 69 -27.46 -13.92 23.54
CA GLU A 69 -28.54 -13.45 24.42
C GLU A 69 -29.13 -12.09 24.02
N TYR A 70 -28.32 -11.26 23.34
CA TYR A 70 -28.73 -9.96 22.81
C TYR A 70 -29.39 -10.03 21.43
N HIS A 71 -29.68 -11.23 20.91
CA HIS A 71 -30.25 -11.45 19.58
C HIS A 71 -29.39 -10.91 18.44
N LYS A 72 -28.05 -10.95 18.61
CA LYS A 72 -27.07 -10.56 17.58
C LYS A 72 -26.37 -11.78 17.02
N THR A 73 -26.07 -11.73 15.72
CA THR A 73 -25.19 -12.72 15.07
C THR A 73 -23.72 -12.33 15.29
N PRO A 74 -22.76 -13.24 15.09
CA PRO A 74 -21.34 -12.91 15.14
C PRO A 74 -20.94 -11.79 14.19
N SER A 75 -21.51 -11.75 12.98
CA SER A 75 -21.23 -10.69 12.00
C SER A 75 -21.76 -9.34 12.48
N THR A 76 -22.96 -9.31 13.06
CA THR A 76 -23.54 -8.08 13.63
C THR A 76 -22.67 -7.55 14.78
N VAL A 77 -22.18 -8.43 15.66
CA VAL A 77 -21.26 -8.04 16.74
C VAL A 77 -19.98 -7.44 16.17
N PHE A 78 -19.38 -8.08 15.16
CA PHE A 78 -18.17 -7.56 14.51
C PHE A 78 -18.38 -6.15 13.94
N THR A 79 -19.43 -5.96 13.14
CA THR A 79 -19.77 -4.67 12.53
C THR A 79 -19.96 -3.57 13.58
N GLU A 80 -20.69 -3.85 14.66
CA GLU A 80 -20.96 -2.86 15.70
C GLU A 80 -19.70 -2.50 16.51
N GLU A 81 -18.91 -3.49 16.93
CA GLU A 81 -17.70 -3.29 17.74
C GLU A 81 -16.58 -2.59 16.95
N HIS A 82 -16.54 -2.75 15.62
CA HIS A 82 -15.51 -2.18 14.75
C HIS A 82 -15.96 -0.92 13.99
N ALA A 83 -17.17 -0.42 14.22
CA ALA A 83 -17.72 0.72 13.47
C ALA A 83 -16.88 2.01 13.60
N THR A 84 -16.27 2.26 14.77
CA THR A 84 -15.37 3.39 14.99
C THR A 84 -14.04 3.20 14.27
N LEU A 85 -13.43 2.02 14.43
CA LEU A 85 -12.17 1.66 13.78
C LEU A 85 -12.27 1.69 12.24
N MET A 86 -13.42 1.28 11.69
CA MET A 86 -13.70 1.41 10.25
C MET A 86 -13.67 2.85 9.77
N LYS A 87 -14.32 3.77 10.50
CA LYS A 87 -14.33 5.20 10.15
C LYS A 87 -12.94 5.81 10.24
N GLU A 88 -12.18 5.44 11.27
CA GLU A 88 -10.79 5.87 11.42
C GLU A 88 -9.89 5.30 10.31
N GLY A 89 -10.09 4.03 9.95
CA GLY A 89 -9.41 3.38 8.83
C GLY A 89 -9.72 4.01 7.48
N GLU A 90 -11.00 4.34 7.23
CA GLU A 90 -11.41 5.09 6.04
C GLU A 90 -10.73 6.46 5.99
N SER A 91 -10.78 7.21 7.09
CA SER A 91 -10.15 8.54 7.18
C SER A 91 -8.64 8.46 6.94
N TRP A 92 -7.96 7.52 7.59
CA TRP A 92 -6.53 7.29 7.43
C TRP A 92 -6.15 6.97 5.97
N MET A 93 -6.92 6.09 5.34
CA MET A 93 -6.71 5.66 3.96
C MET A 93 -6.95 6.81 2.97
N LYS A 94 -8.04 7.58 3.16
CA LYS A 94 -8.34 8.77 2.33
C LYS A 94 -7.28 9.85 2.48
N SER A 95 -6.86 10.15 3.72
CA SER A 95 -5.83 11.15 3.98
C SER A 95 -4.50 10.76 3.32
N THR A 96 -4.07 9.51 3.52
CA THR A 96 -2.84 8.98 2.91
C THR A 96 -2.91 9.00 1.38
N ALA A 97 -4.01 8.51 0.80
CA ALA A 97 -4.19 8.51 -0.65
C ALA A 97 -4.23 9.92 -1.24
N ALA A 98 -4.89 10.87 -0.59
CA ALA A 98 -4.92 12.27 -1.04
C ALA A 98 -3.53 12.90 -1.01
N SER A 99 -2.79 12.76 0.09
CA SER A 99 -1.42 13.30 0.20
C SER A 99 -0.49 12.71 -0.85
N CYS A 100 -0.50 11.39 -1.04
CA CYS A 100 0.34 10.74 -2.05
C CYS A 100 -0.09 11.06 -3.48
N MET A 101 -1.40 11.22 -3.75
CA MET A 101 -1.91 11.64 -5.05
C MET A 101 -1.42 13.02 -5.44
N VAL A 102 -1.36 13.97 -4.50
CA VAL A 102 -0.81 15.31 -4.77
C VAL A 102 0.63 15.21 -5.24
N VAL A 103 1.46 14.44 -4.52
CA VAL A 103 2.87 14.21 -4.91
C VAL A 103 2.97 13.56 -6.30
N ALA A 104 2.18 12.50 -6.56
CA ALA A 104 2.15 11.83 -7.84
C ALA A 104 1.72 12.78 -8.99
N THR A 105 0.70 13.59 -8.77
CA THR A 105 0.21 14.55 -9.77
C THR A 105 1.27 15.60 -10.09
N LEU A 106 1.98 16.10 -9.08
CA LEU A 106 3.09 17.05 -9.27
C LEU A 106 4.23 16.43 -10.09
N ILE A 107 4.61 15.18 -9.80
CA ILE A 107 5.62 14.47 -10.59
C ILE A 107 5.15 14.31 -12.03
N ALA A 108 3.91 13.84 -12.25
CA ALA A 108 3.37 13.63 -13.60
C ALA A 108 3.40 14.93 -14.43
N ALA A 109 2.97 16.05 -13.83
CA ALA A 109 2.98 17.35 -14.48
C ALA A 109 4.39 17.86 -14.79
N LEU A 110 5.32 17.67 -13.84
CA LEU A 110 6.71 18.05 -14.02
C LEU A 110 7.36 17.25 -15.15
N MET A 111 7.22 15.92 -15.14
CA MET A 111 7.77 15.04 -16.18
C MET A 111 7.15 15.30 -17.55
N PHE A 112 5.84 15.52 -17.60
CA PHE A 112 5.17 15.90 -18.85
C PHE A 112 5.73 17.22 -19.40
N THR A 113 5.99 18.19 -18.54
CA THR A 113 6.59 19.47 -18.95
C THR A 113 8.02 19.26 -19.45
N THR A 114 8.84 18.46 -18.77
CA THR A 114 10.23 18.19 -19.15
C THR A 114 10.36 17.39 -20.45
N ALA A 115 9.38 16.56 -20.80
CA ALA A 115 9.31 15.90 -22.09
C ALA A 115 9.26 16.90 -23.26
N PHE A 116 8.64 18.07 -23.07
CA PHE A 116 8.55 19.13 -24.09
C PHE A 116 9.58 20.26 -23.90
N THR A 117 10.13 20.43 -22.69
CA THR A 117 11.21 21.39 -22.40
C THR A 117 12.57 20.69 -22.32
N LEU A 118 12.94 20.06 -23.45
CA LEU A 118 14.10 19.17 -23.51
C LEU A 118 15.40 19.85 -23.04
N PRO A 119 16.20 19.17 -22.21
CA PRO A 119 17.51 19.66 -21.78
C PRO A 119 18.41 19.85 -23.00
N GLY A 120 18.85 21.09 -23.22
CA GLY A 120 19.68 21.45 -24.37
C GLY A 120 18.94 21.99 -25.59
N GLY A 121 17.61 22.01 -25.58
CA GLY A 121 16.78 22.57 -26.63
C GLY A 121 16.77 21.77 -27.93
N THR A 122 16.13 22.35 -28.94
CA THR A 122 16.00 21.79 -30.29
C THR A 122 16.82 22.61 -31.29
N LYS A 123 17.25 21.98 -32.39
CA LYS A 123 17.88 22.70 -33.50
C LYS A 123 16.81 23.54 -34.21
N SER A 124 17.04 24.84 -34.33
CA SER A 124 16.09 25.83 -34.89
C SER A 124 15.58 25.49 -36.29
N ASP A 125 16.36 24.72 -37.05
CA ASP A 125 16.17 24.42 -38.46
C ASP A 125 15.50 23.07 -38.72
N THR A 126 15.46 22.16 -37.74
CA THR A 126 14.87 20.81 -37.89
C THR A 126 13.91 20.41 -36.78
N GLY A 127 13.88 21.13 -35.66
CA GLY A 127 13.10 20.75 -34.47
C GLY A 127 13.63 19.53 -33.72
N ILE A 128 14.72 18.92 -34.20
CA ILE A 128 15.32 17.72 -33.61
C ILE A 128 16.07 18.11 -32.33
N PRO A 129 15.96 17.32 -31.24
CA PRO A 129 16.73 17.56 -30.02
C PRO A 129 18.23 17.60 -30.30
N VAL A 130 18.91 18.63 -29.78
CA VAL A 130 20.34 18.87 -30.05
C VAL A 130 21.19 17.66 -29.61
N PHE A 131 20.79 17.00 -28.53
CA PHE A 131 21.53 15.89 -27.91
C PHE A 131 21.00 14.49 -28.26
N ILE A 132 20.21 14.34 -29.33
CA ILE A 132 19.60 13.04 -29.69
C ILE A 132 20.61 11.90 -29.90
N GLY A 133 21.86 12.21 -30.27
CA GLY A 133 22.94 11.24 -30.44
C GLY A 133 23.70 10.87 -29.15
N HIS A 134 23.43 11.54 -28.03
CA HIS A 134 24.10 11.25 -26.75
C HIS A 134 23.33 10.21 -25.95
N GLY A 135 24.02 9.16 -25.50
CA GLY A 135 23.41 8.10 -24.68
C GLY A 135 22.69 8.61 -23.42
N ALA A 136 23.24 9.64 -22.77
CA ALA A 136 22.60 10.26 -21.60
C ALA A 136 21.25 10.93 -21.91
N PHE A 137 21.07 11.46 -23.12
CA PHE A 137 19.78 12.02 -23.55
C PHE A 137 18.74 10.92 -23.79
N MET A 138 19.14 9.76 -24.30
CA MET A 138 18.24 8.61 -24.43
C MET A 138 17.81 8.07 -23.06
N VAL A 139 18.75 8.01 -22.09
CA VAL A 139 18.43 7.66 -20.70
C VAL A 139 17.44 8.66 -20.10
N PHE A 140 17.62 9.96 -20.36
CA PHE A 140 16.68 11.01 -19.94
C PHE A 140 15.26 10.74 -20.46
N ILE A 141 15.07 10.55 -21.77
CA ILE A 141 13.73 10.35 -22.37
C ILE A 141 13.05 9.08 -21.83
N VAL A 142 13.79 7.98 -21.70
CA VAL A 142 13.25 6.72 -21.18
C VAL A 142 12.84 6.86 -19.72
N ALA A 143 13.72 7.44 -18.88
CA ALA A 143 13.44 7.65 -17.46
C ALA A 143 12.30 8.66 -17.25
N ASP A 144 12.20 9.68 -18.09
CA ASP A 144 11.13 10.67 -18.06
C ASP A 144 9.76 10.02 -18.34
N SER A 145 9.67 9.26 -19.43
CA SER A 145 8.46 8.51 -19.80
C SER A 145 8.05 7.52 -18.70
N LEU A 146 9.02 6.78 -18.16
CA LEU A 146 8.79 5.80 -17.11
C LEU A 146 8.27 6.44 -15.83
N SER A 147 8.83 7.59 -15.46
CA SER A 147 8.37 8.39 -14.33
C SER A 147 6.93 8.86 -14.53
N LEU A 148 6.60 9.38 -15.71
CA LEU A 148 5.28 9.91 -16.05
C LEU A 148 4.20 8.82 -16.00
N PHE A 149 4.41 7.69 -16.67
CA PHE A 149 3.43 6.60 -16.71
C PHE A 149 3.24 5.96 -15.34
N SER A 150 4.33 5.78 -14.59
CA SER A 150 4.27 5.24 -13.23
C SER A 150 3.57 6.22 -12.28
N SER A 151 3.81 7.52 -12.41
CA SER A 151 3.09 8.51 -11.60
C SER A 151 1.60 8.55 -11.92
N SER A 152 1.26 8.51 -13.22
CA SER A 152 -0.14 8.48 -13.67
C SER A 152 -0.88 7.25 -13.15
N THR A 153 -0.21 6.08 -13.15
CA THR A 153 -0.75 4.85 -12.56
C THR A 153 -0.99 5.02 -11.05
N SER A 154 -0.06 5.64 -10.34
CA SER A 154 -0.21 5.94 -8.91
C SER A 154 -1.42 6.84 -8.62
N VAL A 155 -1.61 7.91 -9.41
CA VAL A 155 -2.78 8.80 -9.33
C VAL A 155 -4.08 8.03 -9.50
N LEU A 156 -4.18 7.17 -10.51
CA LEU A 156 -5.39 6.36 -10.76
C LEU A 156 -5.70 5.41 -9.59
N MET A 157 -4.67 4.81 -9.00
CA MET A 157 -4.85 3.90 -7.86
C MET A 157 -5.31 4.65 -6.61
N PHE A 158 -4.71 5.80 -6.29
CA PHE A 158 -5.17 6.64 -5.17
C PHE A 158 -6.56 7.21 -5.42
N LEU A 159 -6.91 7.55 -6.66
CA LEU A 159 -8.27 7.98 -7.00
C LEU A 159 -9.27 6.84 -6.80
N GLY A 160 -8.88 5.62 -7.15
CA GLY A 160 -9.65 4.40 -6.87
C GLY A 160 -9.83 4.11 -5.38
N ILE A 161 -8.97 4.65 -4.51
CA ILE A 161 -9.12 4.61 -3.05
C ILE A 161 -10.11 5.68 -2.59
N LEU A 162 -9.98 6.93 -3.07
CA LEU A 162 -10.88 8.03 -2.70
C LEU A 162 -12.32 7.80 -3.14
N THR A 163 -12.52 7.09 -4.26
CA THR A 163 -13.85 6.78 -4.84
C THR A 163 -14.42 5.43 -4.39
N SER A 164 -13.69 4.67 -3.56
CA SER A 164 -14.16 3.37 -3.07
C SER A 164 -15.33 3.51 -2.08
N ARG A 165 -16.17 2.48 -1.97
CA ARG A 165 -17.33 2.46 -1.06
C ARG A 165 -16.99 2.12 0.40
N TYR A 166 -15.76 1.69 0.69
CA TYR A 166 -15.26 1.32 2.02
C TYR A 166 -16.15 0.30 2.76
N ALA A 167 -16.63 -0.73 2.05
CA ALA A 167 -17.29 -1.85 2.71
C ALA A 167 -16.29 -2.62 3.59
N GLU A 168 -16.76 -3.30 4.64
CA GLU A 168 -15.89 -4.10 5.54
C GLU A 168 -14.94 -5.00 4.75
N GLU A 169 -15.48 -5.78 3.80
CA GLU A 169 -14.70 -6.71 2.99
C GLU A 169 -13.64 -6.04 2.11
N ASP A 170 -13.83 -4.76 1.76
CA ASP A 170 -12.85 -4.02 0.95
C ASP A 170 -11.53 -3.81 1.73
N PHE A 171 -11.58 -3.75 3.06
CA PHE A 171 -10.39 -3.61 3.92
C PHE A 171 -9.49 -4.85 3.90
N LEU A 172 -9.98 -6.03 3.51
CA LEU A 172 -9.16 -7.25 3.47
C LEU A 172 -8.09 -7.21 2.38
N LYS A 173 -8.51 -6.82 1.17
CA LYS A 173 -7.68 -7.01 -0.03
C LYS A 173 -7.80 -5.88 -1.05
N SER A 174 -9.01 -5.38 -1.31
CA SER A 174 -9.26 -4.36 -2.34
C SER A 174 -8.53 -3.05 -2.03
N LEU A 175 -8.76 -2.48 -0.84
CA LEU A 175 -8.14 -1.22 -0.40
C LEU A 175 -6.63 -1.36 -0.18
N PRO A 176 -6.12 -2.36 0.56
CA PRO A 176 -4.68 -2.56 0.71
C PRO A 176 -3.95 -2.77 -0.63
N ASN A 177 -4.52 -3.53 -1.57
CA ASN A 177 -3.90 -3.71 -2.88
C ASN A 177 -3.82 -2.42 -3.67
N LYS A 178 -4.90 -1.61 -3.65
CA LYS A 178 -4.86 -0.31 -4.30
C LYS A 178 -3.78 0.58 -3.71
N LEU A 179 -3.63 0.58 -2.39
CA LEU A 179 -2.60 1.34 -1.68
C LEU A 179 -1.19 0.84 -2.03
N ILE A 180 -0.95 -0.48 -2.03
CA ILE A 180 0.34 -1.09 -2.38
C ILE A 180 0.74 -0.72 -3.81
N ILE A 181 -0.15 -0.90 -4.78
CA ILE A 181 0.14 -0.60 -6.19
C ILE A 181 0.38 0.91 -6.36
N GLY A 182 -0.44 1.75 -5.71
CA GLY A 182 -0.30 3.21 -5.75
C GLY A 182 1.03 3.70 -5.18
N LEU A 183 1.44 3.21 -4.01
CA LEU A 183 2.70 3.57 -3.35
C LEU A 183 3.92 2.98 -4.09
N SER A 184 3.83 1.74 -4.58
CA SER A 184 4.93 1.10 -5.34
C SER A 184 5.20 1.85 -6.65
N SER A 185 4.13 2.23 -7.36
CA SER A 185 4.25 3.03 -8.57
C SER A 185 4.77 4.44 -8.28
N LEU A 186 4.34 5.07 -7.17
CA LEU A 186 4.91 6.36 -6.75
C LEU A 186 6.42 6.29 -6.48
N PHE A 187 6.87 5.25 -5.78
CA PHE A 187 8.28 5.03 -5.49
C PHE A 187 9.11 4.87 -6.77
N PHE A 188 8.61 4.08 -7.72
CA PHE A 188 9.27 3.87 -9.00
C PHE A 188 9.30 5.13 -9.88
N SER A 189 8.24 5.93 -9.83
CA SER A 189 8.19 7.25 -10.46
C SER A 189 9.25 8.20 -9.90
N LEU A 190 9.39 8.29 -8.57
CA LEU A 190 10.41 9.11 -7.93
C LEU A 190 11.84 8.69 -8.31
N LEU A 191 12.12 7.38 -8.32
CA LEU A 191 13.42 6.86 -8.78
C LEU A 191 13.72 7.26 -10.22
N SER A 192 12.74 7.06 -11.11
CA SER A 192 12.88 7.37 -12.54
C SER A 192 13.04 8.89 -12.77
N MET A 193 12.30 9.72 -12.04
CA MET A 193 12.45 11.18 -12.04
C MET A 193 13.87 11.61 -11.67
N MET A 194 14.48 11.00 -10.65
CA MET A 194 15.85 11.36 -10.24
C MET A 194 16.89 10.93 -11.27
N VAL A 195 16.70 9.78 -11.91
CA VAL A 195 17.55 9.35 -13.04
C VAL A 195 17.42 10.30 -14.23
N ALA A 196 16.20 10.73 -14.56
CA ALA A 196 15.96 11.72 -15.59
C ALA A 196 16.66 13.06 -15.25
N PHE A 197 16.46 13.56 -14.04
CA PHE A 197 17.11 14.80 -13.59
C PHE A 197 18.65 14.72 -13.66
N GLY A 198 19.25 13.65 -13.14
CA GLY A 198 20.69 13.43 -13.22
C GLY A 198 21.22 13.38 -14.66
N SER A 199 20.47 12.70 -15.55
CA SER A 199 20.80 12.62 -16.98
C SER A 199 20.67 13.98 -17.68
N ALA A 200 19.63 14.75 -17.36
CA ALA A 200 19.42 16.10 -17.89
C ALA A 200 20.56 17.04 -17.50
N ILE A 201 20.97 17.04 -16.24
CA ILE A 201 22.13 17.82 -15.78
C ILE A 201 23.39 17.37 -16.49
N TYR A 202 23.63 16.07 -16.60
CA TYR A 202 24.81 15.56 -17.29
C TYR A 202 24.87 16.07 -18.73
N VAL A 203 23.76 16.01 -19.47
CA VAL A 203 23.67 16.52 -20.84
C VAL A 203 23.97 18.02 -20.89
N VAL A 204 23.35 18.83 -20.01
CA VAL A 204 23.52 20.29 -19.99
C VAL A 204 24.93 20.72 -19.56
N LEU A 205 25.54 20.04 -18.59
CA LEU A 205 26.86 20.39 -18.03
C LEU A 205 28.04 19.71 -18.72
N SER A 206 27.80 18.68 -19.55
CA SER A 206 28.84 17.85 -20.19
C SER A 206 29.93 18.66 -20.89
N HIS A 207 29.58 19.79 -21.50
CA HIS A 207 30.52 20.62 -22.28
C HIS A 207 31.30 21.64 -21.42
N ARG A 208 30.89 21.92 -20.18
CA ARG A 208 31.43 23.05 -19.40
C ARG A 208 32.17 22.61 -18.14
N ILE A 209 31.59 21.79 -17.25
CA ILE A 209 32.20 21.46 -15.95
C ILE A 209 31.73 20.09 -15.42
N ALA A 210 32.42 19.01 -15.81
CA ALA A 210 32.11 17.65 -15.36
C ALA A 210 32.24 17.45 -13.82
N TRP A 211 33.07 18.26 -13.14
CA TRP A 211 33.27 18.20 -11.69
C TRP A 211 32.04 18.63 -10.87
N VAL A 212 31.15 19.45 -11.42
CA VAL A 212 29.94 19.94 -10.72
C VAL A 212 28.81 18.90 -10.73
N SER A 213 28.85 17.94 -11.64
CA SER A 213 27.86 16.87 -11.71
C SER A 213 27.91 15.94 -10.48
N ILE A 214 29.10 15.73 -9.90
CA ILE A 214 29.30 14.84 -8.75
C ILE A 214 28.53 15.31 -7.50
N PRO A 215 28.71 16.56 -6.99
CA PRO A 215 27.95 17.02 -5.83
C PRO A 215 26.44 17.10 -6.09
N LEU A 216 26.03 17.35 -7.34
CA LEU A 216 24.61 17.42 -7.69
C LEU A 216 23.92 16.04 -7.69
N ILE A 217 24.63 14.99 -8.13
CA ILE A 217 24.16 13.60 -8.02
C ILE A 217 24.05 13.20 -6.55
N VAL A 218 25.05 13.55 -5.73
CA VAL A 218 25.01 13.30 -4.28
C VAL A 218 23.82 13.99 -3.62
N LEU A 219 23.53 15.24 -4.00
CA LEU A 219 22.37 15.98 -3.51
C LEU A 219 21.03 15.34 -3.95
N ALA A 220 20.95 14.81 -5.18
CA ALA A 220 19.77 14.10 -5.69
C ALA A 220 19.53 12.74 -4.99
N CYS A 221 20.58 12.12 -4.44
CA CYS A 221 20.43 10.89 -3.65
C CYS A 221 19.75 11.13 -2.29
N ILE A 222 19.86 12.33 -1.71
CA ILE A 222 19.32 12.61 -0.38
C ILE A 222 17.79 12.40 -0.32
N PRO A 223 16.97 13.01 -1.21
CA PRO A 223 15.52 12.76 -1.25
C PRO A 223 15.16 11.28 -1.47
N ILE A 224 15.90 10.58 -2.34
CA ILE A 224 15.67 9.15 -2.61
C ILE A 224 15.87 8.33 -1.35
N THR A 225 16.97 8.59 -0.64
CA THR A 225 17.32 7.84 0.57
C THR A 225 16.31 8.11 1.68
N PHE A 226 15.88 9.36 1.84
CA PHE A 226 14.86 9.74 2.80
C PHE A 226 13.50 9.10 2.49
N PHE A 227 13.09 9.12 1.21
CA PHE A 227 11.85 8.50 0.77
C PHE A 227 11.90 6.97 0.92
N ALA A 228 13.00 6.33 0.54
CA ALA A 228 13.20 4.90 0.76
C ALA A 228 13.14 4.53 2.24
N LEU A 229 13.80 5.29 3.12
CA LEU A 229 13.78 5.01 4.55
C LEU A 229 12.39 5.19 5.19
N LEU A 230 11.57 6.11 4.70
CA LEU A 230 10.25 6.38 5.28
C LEU A 230 9.13 5.52 4.66
N GLN A 231 9.11 5.33 3.35
CA GLN A 231 8.03 4.66 2.63
C GLN A 231 8.26 3.16 2.49
N PHE A 232 9.51 2.69 2.44
CA PHE A 232 9.79 1.27 2.32
C PHE A 232 9.33 0.47 3.56
N PRO A 233 9.56 0.91 4.82
CA PRO A 233 9.03 0.20 5.99
C PRO A 233 7.50 0.12 5.96
N LEU A 234 6.83 1.20 5.58
CA LEU A 234 5.37 1.26 5.48
C LEU A 234 4.84 0.33 4.38
N LEU A 235 5.47 0.30 3.20
CA LEU A 235 5.16 -0.65 2.13
C LEU A 235 5.36 -2.10 2.57
N VAL A 236 6.48 -2.40 3.23
CA VAL A 236 6.78 -3.74 3.75
C VAL A 236 5.74 -4.15 4.79
N GLU A 237 5.37 -3.26 5.69
CA GLU A 237 4.35 -3.53 6.70
C GLU A 237 2.98 -3.82 6.07
N ILE A 238 2.54 -3.03 5.09
CA ILE A 238 1.27 -3.26 4.38
C ILE A 238 1.30 -4.59 3.61
N VAL A 239 2.41 -4.90 2.93
CA VAL A 239 2.58 -6.16 2.21
C VAL A 239 2.59 -7.35 3.18
N MET A 240 3.29 -7.25 4.31
CA MET A 240 3.28 -8.29 5.34
C MET A 240 1.91 -8.44 6.01
N CYS A 241 1.16 -7.35 6.22
CA CYS A 241 -0.21 -7.44 6.73
C CYS A 241 -1.15 -8.10 5.73
N THR A 242 -0.99 -7.82 4.43
CA THR A 242 -1.90 -8.32 3.38
C THR A 242 -1.56 -9.73 2.89
N TYR A 243 -0.27 -10.03 2.74
CA TYR A 243 0.25 -11.27 2.12
C TYR A 243 1.14 -12.10 3.05
N GLY A 244 1.43 -11.62 4.27
CA GLY A 244 2.22 -12.36 5.24
C GLY A 244 1.55 -13.68 5.63
N ARG A 245 2.30 -14.50 6.36
CA ARG A 245 1.82 -15.78 6.88
C ARG A 245 0.47 -15.60 7.57
N SER A 246 -0.51 -16.44 7.18
CA SER A 246 -1.81 -16.48 7.85
C SER A 246 -1.57 -16.58 9.35
N ILE A 247 -2.38 -15.88 10.15
CA ILE A 247 -2.29 -15.84 11.62
C ILE A 247 -2.20 -17.25 12.22
N PHE A 248 -2.66 -18.26 11.48
CA PHE A 248 -2.44 -19.66 11.75
C PHE A 248 -1.75 -20.36 10.57
N ASP A 249 -0.43 -20.24 10.47
CA ASP A 249 0.42 -21.08 9.61
C ASP A 249 -0.05 -22.55 9.68
N LYS A 250 -0.68 -23.04 8.61
CA LYS A 250 -0.84 -24.48 8.40
C LYS A 250 0.57 -25.04 8.24
N PRO A 251 1.03 -25.99 9.08
CA PRO A 251 2.26 -26.70 8.77
C PRO A 251 2.09 -27.32 7.39
N THR A 252 2.98 -26.95 6.47
CA THR A 252 3.14 -27.60 5.18
C THR A 252 3.19 -29.10 5.45
N LYS A 253 2.17 -29.84 5.02
CA LYS A 253 2.24 -31.30 5.01
C LYS A 253 3.38 -31.65 4.07
N LEU A 254 4.54 -32.00 4.65
CA LEU A 254 5.60 -32.66 3.91
C LEU A 254 4.98 -33.93 3.31
N PRO A 255 5.04 -34.12 1.98
CA PRO A 255 4.69 -35.38 1.39
C PRO A 255 5.76 -36.39 1.81
N TYR A 256 5.36 -37.38 2.60
CA TYR A 256 6.08 -38.66 2.68
C TYR A 256 5.53 -39.57 1.59
#